data_AF-A0A8J7WG80-F1
#
_entry.id   AF-A0A8J7WG80-F1
#
_cell.length_a   1.000
_cell.length_b   1.000
_cell.length_c   1.000
_cell.angle_alpha   90.00
_cell.angle_beta   90.00
_cell.angle_gamma   90.00
#
_symmetry.space_group_name_H-M   'P 1'
#
loop_
_entity.id
_entity.type
_entity.pdbx_description
1 polymer ?
#
loop_
_entity_poly.entity_id
_entity_poly.type
_entity_poly.pdbx_seq_one_letter_code
_entity_poly.pdbx_strand_id
1 'polypeptide(L)'
;MIADSDLWIVIFGLGLGSFGLRFLFLGLVGDRALPEWMLRHLRYTAVAILPALVAPLVVWPPATGGQTDPLRLVAAIATLAVGAVTKSVFAAMGTGAVVMLAGAYWPA
;
A
#
# COMPACT_ATOMS: atom_id res chain seq x y z
N MET A 1 -21.40 0.53 -21.86
CA MET A 1 -20.78 1.74 -22.44
C MET A 1 -21.17 2.89 -21.54
N ILE A 2 -20.20 3.62 -20.99
CA ILE A 2 -20.47 4.81 -20.15
C ILE A 2 -20.96 5.92 -21.07
N ALA A 3 -22.03 6.63 -20.70
CA ALA A 3 -22.51 7.77 -21.46
C ALA A 3 -21.46 8.90 -21.43
N ASP A 4 -21.24 9.59 -22.54
CA ASP A 4 -20.21 10.64 -22.63
C ASP A 4 -20.35 11.69 -21.52
N SER A 5 -21.58 12.03 -21.13
CA SER A 5 -21.88 12.97 -20.05
C SER A 5 -21.37 12.50 -18.68
N ASP A 6 -21.51 11.21 -18.35
CA ASP A 6 -21.03 10.65 -17.09
C ASP A 6 -19.51 10.73 -16.99
N LEU A 7 -18.82 10.47 -18.10
CA LEU A 7 -17.36 10.57 -18.18
C LEU A 7 -16.89 12.00 -17.89
N TRP A 8 -17.51 13.01 -18.51
CA TRP A 8 -17.16 14.42 -18.27
C TRP A 8 -17.45 14.86 -16.85
N ILE A 9 -18.58 14.45 -16.27
CA ILE A 9 -18.92 14.74 -14.88
C ILE A 9 -17.87 14.15 -13.93
N VAL A 10 -17.46 12.90 -14.15
CA VAL A 10 -16.42 12.24 -13.34
C VAL A 10 -15.08 12.94 -13.50
N ILE A 11 -14.66 13.29 -14.72
CA ILE A 11 -13.39 14.00 -14.96
C ILE A 11 -13.38 15.34 -14.22
N PHE A 12 -14.38 16.18 -14.42
CA PHE A 12 -14.44 17.49 -13.77
C PHE A 12 -14.61 17.36 -12.26
N GLY A 13 -15.40 16.40 -11.78
CA GLY A 13 -15.59 16.11 -10.36
C GLY A 13 -14.30 15.67 -9.67
N LEU A 14 -13.58 14.68 -10.23
CA LEU A 14 -12.30 14.22 -9.71
C LEU A 14 -11.22 15.30 -9.79
N GLY A 15 -11.19 16.06 -10.89
CA GLY A 15 -10.26 17.16 -11.10
C GLY A 15 -10.46 18.25 -10.04
N LEU A 16 -11.70 18.72 -9.89
CA LEU A 16 -12.03 19.77 -8.93
C LEU A 16 -11.87 19.30 -7.48
N GLY A 17 -12.26 18.06 -7.16
CA GLY A 17 -12.07 17.47 -5.84
C GLY A 17 -10.59 17.32 -5.47
N SER A 18 -9.76 16.78 -6.38
CA SER A 18 -8.32 16.63 -6.15
C SER A 18 -7.62 17.99 -6.00
N PHE A 19 -7.97 18.96 -6.85
CA PHE A 19 -7.46 20.33 -6.74
C PHE A 19 -7.89 20.99 -5.43
N GLY A 20 -9.17 20.88 -5.06
CA GLY A 20 -9.72 21.43 -3.82
C GLY A 20 -9.06 20.88 -2.57
N LEU A 21 -8.86 19.56 -2.49
CA LEU A 21 -8.11 18.94 -1.39
C LEU A 21 -6.68 19.48 -1.30
N ARG A 22 -5.97 19.53 -2.44
CA ARG A 22 -4.59 20.03 -2.49
C ARG A 22 -4.52 21.51 -2.12
N PHE A 23 -5.49 22.31 -2.56
CA PHE A 23 -5.64 23.72 -2.24
C PHE A 23 -5.96 23.93 -0.75
N LEU A 24 -6.72 23.04 -0.11
CA LEU A 24 -6.92 23.09 1.34
C LEU A 24 -5.58 22.97 2.10
N PHE A 25 -4.74 22.02 1.70
CA PHE A 25 -3.43 21.82 2.33
C PHE A 25 -2.42 22.93 2.02
N LEU A 26 -2.33 23.39 0.77
CA LEU A 26 -1.36 24.44 0.40
C LEU A 26 -1.85 25.86 0.69
N GLY A 27 -3.12 26.15 0.40
CA GLY A 27 -3.70 27.48 0.47
C GLY A 27 -4.26 27.88 1.84
N LEU A 28 -4.90 26.96 2.57
CA LEU A 28 -5.46 27.25 3.90
C LEU A 28 -4.48 27.00 5.04
N VAL A 29 -3.65 25.97 4.92
CA VAL A 29 -2.66 25.58 5.93
C VAL A 29 -1.31 26.25 5.69
N GLY A 30 -0.81 26.27 4.44
CA GLY A 30 0.32 27.11 3.99
C GLY A 30 1.50 27.21 4.97
N ASP A 31 1.69 28.41 5.54
CA ASP A 31 2.76 28.74 6.50
C ASP A 31 2.35 28.66 7.98
N ARG A 32 1.14 28.16 8.30
CA ARG A 32 0.71 28.03 9.69
C ARG A 32 1.37 26.83 10.35
N ALA A 33 1.86 27.03 11.57
CA ALA A 33 2.31 25.93 12.43
C ALA A 33 1.15 24.93 12.60
N LEU A 34 1.31 23.76 11.97
CA LEU A 34 0.37 22.65 12.07
C LEU A 34 0.27 22.20 13.53
N PRO A 35 -0.94 22.04 14.10
CA PRO A 35 -1.07 21.58 15.48
C PRO A 35 -0.49 20.16 15.62
N GLU A 36 0.15 19.90 16.76
CA GLU A 36 0.90 18.66 17.04
C GLU A 36 0.08 17.39 16.82
N TRP A 37 -1.23 17.44 17.09
CA TRP A 37 -2.14 16.31 16.85
C TRP A 37 -2.19 15.93 15.36
N MET A 38 -2.18 16.89 14.44
CA MET A 38 -2.27 16.65 13.00
C MET A 38 -0.95 16.09 12.48
N LEU A 39 0.18 16.66 12.92
CA LEU A 39 1.52 16.17 12.58
C LEU A 39 1.72 14.71 13.04
N ARG A 40 1.22 14.36 14.23
CA ARG A 40 1.28 12.97 14.72
C ARG A 40 0.60 12.01 13.76
N HIS A 41 -0.62 12.30 13.29
CA HIS A 41 -1.34 11.43 12.35
C HIS A 41 -0.66 11.35 10.97
N LEU A 42 -0.17 12.49 10.46
CA LEU A 42 0.56 12.53 9.20
C LEU A 42 1.83 11.67 9.24
N ARG A 43 2.58 11.71 10.35
CA ARG A 43 3.80 10.90 10.54
C ARG A 43 3.54 9.40 10.53
N TYR A 44 2.36 8.94 10.96
CA TYR A 44 1.99 7.52 10.95
C TYR A 44 1.33 7.05 9.66
N THR A 45 0.98 7.96 8.75
CA THR A 45 0.25 7.63 7.52
C THR A 45 1.05 6.67 6.63
N ALA A 46 2.32 6.96 6.36
CA ALA A 46 3.17 6.09 5.53
C ALA A 46 3.33 4.68 6.13
N VAL A 47 3.56 4.60 7.45
CA VAL A 47 3.72 3.34 8.18
C VAL A 47 2.41 2.54 8.21
N ALA A 48 1.25 3.18 8.20
CA ALA A 48 -0.05 2.52 8.17
C ALA A 48 -0.46 2.06 6.76
N ILE A 49 -0.15 2.84 5.72
CA ILE A 49 -0.55 2.56 4.34
C ILE A 49 0.19 1.35 3.78
N LEU A 50 1.50 1.23 4.01
CA LEU A 50 2.29 0.13 3.42
C LEU A 50 1.75 -1.26 3.83
N PRO A 51 1.50 -1.58 5.11
CA PRO A 51 0.87 -2.82 5.50
C PRO A 51 -0.57 -2.96 4.99
N ALA A 52 -1.35 -1.87 4.95
CA ALA A 52 -2.72 -1.90 4.47
C ALA A 52 -2.82 -2.30 2.98
N LEU A 53 -1.82 -1.92 2.17
CA LEU A 53 -1.72 -2.34 0.77
C LEU A 53 -1.23 -3.78 0.62
N VAL A 54 -0.29 -4.23 1.47
CA VAL A 54 0.34 -5.54 1.34
C VAL A 54 -0.48 -6.67 1.98
N ALA A 55 -1.13 -6.43 3.12
CA ALA A 55 -1.92 -7.43 3.85
C ALA A 55 -2.98 -8.15 2.98
N PRO A 56 -3.85 -7.45 2.21
CA PRO A 56 -4.82 -8.15 1.37
C PRO A 56 -4.16 -8.97 0.26
N LEU A 57 -3.01 -8.53 -0.27
CA LEU A 57 -2.28 -9.25 -1.33
C LEU A 57 -1.66 -10.56 -0.84
N VAL A 58 -1.41 -10.67 0.47
CA VAL A 58 -0.87 -11.86 1.13
C VAL A 58 -1.99 -12.79 1.59
N VAL A 59 -3.00 -12.26 2.29
CA VAL A 59 -4.06 -13.06 2.92
C VAL A 59 -5.16 -13.45 1.94
N TRP A 60 -5.58 -12.53 1.06
CA TRP A 60 -6.60 -12.80 0.03
C TRP A 60 -6.09 -12.40 -1.35
N PRO A 61 -5.11 -13.14 -1.89
CA PRO A 61 -4.54 -12.79 -3.18
C PRO A 61 -5.62 -12.80 -4.26
N PRO A 62 -5.75 -11.73 -5.08
CA PRO A 62 -6.69 -11.72 -6.19
C PRO A 62 -6.33 -12.78 -7.25
N ALA A 63 -5.05 -13.20 -7.30
CA ALA A 63 -4.56 -14.25 -8.18
C ALA A 63 -5.12 -15.65 -7.86
N THR A 64 -5.56 -15.91 -6.62
CA THR A 64 -6.10 -17.21 -6.17
C THR A 64 -7.61 -17.18 -5.94
N GLY A 65 -8.31 -16.18 -6.49
CA GLY A 65 -9.76 -16.02 -6.28
C GLY A 65 -10.14 -15.74 -4.83
N GLY A 66 -9.22 -15.22 -4.01
CA GLY A 66 -9.44 -14.94 -2.60
C GLY A 66 -9.17 -16.11 -1.65
N GLN A 67 -8.59 -17.22 -2.12
CA GLN A 67 -8.10 -18.28 -1.23
C GLN A 67 -6.70 -17.97 -0.73
N THR A 68 -6.46 -18.13 0.57
CA THR A 68 -5.15 -17.98 1.19
C THR A 68 -4.17 -18.98 0.59
N ASP A 69 -3.11 -18.49 -0.04
CA ASP A 69 -2.02 -19.33 -0.56
C ASP A 69 -0.98 -19.56 0.57
N PRO A 70 -0.78 -20.82 1.02
CA PRO A 70 0.22 -21.13 2.03
C PRO A 70 1.62 -20.62 1.67
N LEU A 71 1.98 -20.61 0.38
CA LEU A 71 3.29 -20.16 -0.08
C LEU A 71 3.49 -18.65 0.13
N ARG A 72 2.47 -17.84 -0.19
CA ARG A 72 2.51 -16.38 0.02
C ARG A 72 2.56 -16.02 1.50
N LEU A 73 1.86 -16.78 2.35
CA LEU A 73 1.91 -16.59 3.80
C LEU A 73 3.31 -16.88 4.35
N VAL A 74 3.94 -17.99 3.93
CA VAL A 74 5.31 -18.33 4.35
C VAL A 74 6.29 -17.27 3.85
N ALA A 75 6.16 -16.80 2.61
CA ALA A 75 6.99 -15.72 2.07
C ALA A 75 6.84 -14.42 2.87
N ALA A 76 5.61 -14.03 3.23
CA ALA A 76 5.35 -12.83 4.01
C ALA A 76 5.93 -12.93 5.43
N ILE A 77 5.75 -14.07 6.11
CA ILE A 77 6.30 -14.30 7.46
C ILE A 77 7.84 -14.27 7.41
N ALA A 78 8.45 -14.94 6.43
CA ALA A 78 9.90 -14.94 6.27
C ALA A 78 10.46 -13.54 5.96
N THR A 79 9.77 -12.76 5.13
CA THR A 79 10.11 -11.36 4.81
C THR A 79 10.07 -10.49 6.07
N LEU A 80 9.01 -10.61 6.87
CA LEU A 80 8.85 -9.85 8.11
C LEU A 80 9.90 -10.25 9.16
N ALA A 81 10.15 -11.55 9.33
CA ALA A 81 11.13 -12.04 10.29
C ALA A 81 12.55 -11.55 9.95
N VAL A 82 12.95 -11.66 8.68
CA VAL A 82 14.27 -11.23 8.23
C VAL A 82 14.41 -9.72 8.29
N GLY A 83 13.38 -8.98 7.89
CA GLY A 83 13.37 -7.51 7.98
C GLY A 83 13.49 -7.02 9.42
N ALA A 84 12.81 -7.67 10.37
CA ALA A 84 12.90 -7.33 11.79
C ALA A 84 14.29 -7.62 12.38
N VAL A 85 14.93 -8.73 11.99
CA VAL A 85 16.24 -9.14 12.53
C VAL A 85 17.39 -8.38 11.88
N THR A 86 17.47 -8.35 10.55
CA THR A 86 18.58 -7.70 9.83
C THR A 86 18.45 -6.19 9.77
N LYS A 87 17.26 -5.62 10.09
CA LYS A 87 16.95 -4.20 9.95
C LYS A 87 17.28 -3.64 8.56
N SER A 88 17.30 -4.51 7.54
CA SER A 88 17.69 -4.18 6.18
C SER A 88 16.56 -4.52 5.21
N VAL A 89 16.15 -3.52 4.43
CA VAL A 89 15.04 -3.67 3.47
C VAL A 89 15.43 -4.65 2.36
N PHE A 90 16.68 -4.59 1.89
CA PHE A 90 17.17 -5.46 0.82
C PHE A 90 17.20 -6.94 1.22
N ALA A 91 17.60 -7.28 2.45
CA ALA A 91 17.57 -8.67 2.90
C ALA A 91 16.13 -9.17 3.01
N ALA A 92 15.20 -8.35 3.52
CA ALA A 92 13.78 -8.72 3.58
C ALA A 92 13.18 -8.97 2.19
N MET A 93 13.43 -8.06 1.24
CA MET A 93 12.97 -8.23 -0.15
C MET A 93 13.59 -9.47 -0.79
N GLY A 94 14.88 -9.69 -0.56
CA GLY A 94 15.60 -10.87 -1.05
C GLY A 94 15.02 -12.17 -0.52
N THR A 95 14.72 -12.27 0.78
CA THR A 95 14.16 -13.49 1.35
C THR A 95 12.75 -13.77 0.87
N GLY A 96 11.88 -12.77 0.76
CA GLY A 96 10.55 -12.95 0.17
C GLY A 96 10.60 -13.46 -1.27
N ALA A 97 11.50 -12.89 -2.08
CA ALA A 97 11.72 -13.34 -3.47
C ALA A 97 12.25 -14.77 -3.52
N VAL A 98 13.25 -15.10 -2.69
CA VAL A 98 13.82 -16.46 -2.62
C VAL A 98 12.76 -17.48 -2.20
N VAL A 99 11.90 -17.16 -1.23
CA VAL A 99 10.83 -18.08 -0.79
C VAL A 99 9.78 -18.29 -1.88
N MET A 100 9.36 -17.23 -2.58
CA MET A 100 8.44 -17.37 -3.71
C MET A 100 9.06 -18.15 -4.87
N LEU A 101 10.32 -17.90 -5.21
CA LEU A 101 11.02 -18.64 -6.27
C LEU A 101 11.24 -20.10 -5.87
N ALA A 102 11.68 -20.36 -4.64
CA ALA A 102 11.86 -21.73 -4.13
C ALA A 102 10.54 -22.51 -4.17
N GLY A 103 9.41 -21.90 -3.77
CA GLY A 103 8.11 -22.54 -3.87
C GLY A 103 7.61 -22.73 -5.30
N ALA A 104 8.01 -21.87 -6.24
CA ALA A 104 7.69 -22.02 -7.67
C ALA A 104 8.52 -23.11 -8.37
N TYR A 105 9.77 -23.32 -7.94
CA TYR A 105 10.67 -24.33 -8.50
C TYR A 105 10.67 -25.65 -7.74
N TRP A 106 10.01 -25.76 -6.58
CA TRP A 106 9.84 -27.02 -5.87
C TRP A 106 8.73 -27.83 -6.54
N PRO A 107 9.05 -28.92 -7.26
CA PRO A 107 8.03 -29.78 -7.83
C PRO A 107 7.30 -30.47 -6.67
N ALA A 108 6.02 -30.18 -6.53
CA ALA A 108 5.07 -31.04 -5.82
C ALA A 108 4.22 -31.77 -6.87
#